data_AF-A0A5C2RRP7-F1
#
_entry.id   AF-A0A5C2RRP7-F1
#
_cell.length_a   1.000
_cell.length_b   1.000
_cell.length_c   1.000
_cell.angle_alpha   90.00
_cell.angle_beta   90.00
_cell.angle_gamma   90.00
#
_symmetry.space_group_name_H-M   'P 1'
#
loop_
_entity.id
_entity.type
_entity.pdbx_description
1 polymer ?
#
loop_
_entity_poly.entity_id
_entity_poly.type
_entity_poly.pdbx_seq_one_letter_code
_entity_poly.pdbx_strand_id
1 'polypeptide(L)'
;MAPAKRASCQICKATESKYTCAKCNIVYCSVPCYKQHRGAYRDATYTFLRLPALAGQIPSLKWPYVPEESAFPDPLKRDDPKPLQIPQYEAIATSQTVRRVIASNPRLKDILRSIDALRGEERELALQEALGVGGSRNHALASLGHASTEDRDALRQLAEAVEGAVRGGKEGILGLDWGD
;
A
#
# COMPACT_ATOMS: atom_id res chain seq x y z
N MET A 1 -28.09 -0.86 -15.41
CA MET A 1 -26.95 -1.38 -14.62
C MET A 1 -27.36 -1.34 -13.16
N ALA A 2 -27.54 -2.49 -12.51
CA ALA A 2 -27.97 -2.51 -11.11
C ALA A 2 -26.83 -1.99 -10.20
N PRO A 3 -27.14 -1.17 -9.16
CA PRO A 3 -26.11 -0.70 -8.24
C PRO A 3 -25.46 -1.89 -7.52
N ALA A 4 -24.13 -1.90 -7.46
CA ALA A 4 -23.37 -2.93 -6.76
C ALA A 4 -23.83 -3.01 -5.29
N LYS A 5 -24.02 -4.24 -4.79
CA LYS A 5 -24.42 -4.46 -3.39
C LYS A 5 -23.33 -3.90 -2.46
N ARG A 6 -23.72 -3.04 -1.53
CA ARG A 6 -22.79 -2.44 -0.55
C ARG A 6 -22.32 -3.52 0.42
N ALA A 7 -21.02 -3.55 0.73
CA ALA A 7 -20.46 -4.47 1.73
C ALA A 7 -21.07 -4.19 3.11
N SER A 8 -21.14 -5.18 4.00
CA SER A 8 -21.58 -4.97 5.40
C SER A 8 -20.57 -4.13 6.20
N CYS A 9 -21.04 -3.39 7.19
CA CYS A 9 -20.20 -2.66 8.15
C CYS A 9 -19.20 -3.60 8.83
N GLN A 10 -17.90 -3.30 8.78
CA GLN A 10 -16.85 -4.11 9.39
C GLN A 10 -16.78 -3.98 10.92
N ILE A 11 -17.56 -3.07 11.50
CA ILE A 11 -17.54 -2.75 12.94
C ILE A 11 -18.69 -3.45 13.66
N CYS A 12 -19.94 -3.25 13.20
CA CYS A 12 -21.11 -3.87 13.81
C CYS A 12 -21.62 -5.11 13.06
N LYS A 13 -21.22 -5.33 11.81
CA LYS A 13 -21.68 -6.43 10.92
C LYS A 13 -23.20 -6.56 10.73
N ALA A 14 -24.00 -5.66 11.29
CA ALA A 14 -25.46 -5.73 11.31
C ALA A 14 -26.14 -5.00 10.15
N THR A 15 -25.46 -4.05 9.51
CA THR A 15 -26.04 -3.18 8.47
C THR A 15 -25.06 -3.02 7.32
N GLU A 16 -25.57 -2.73 6.12
CA GLU A 16 -24.74 -2.31 4.99
C GLU A 16 -23.90 -1.07 5.32
N SER A 17 -22.69 -1.03 4.76
CA SER A 17 -21.77 0.08 4.94
C SER A 17 -22.19 1.29 4.09
N LYS A 18 -22.07 2.46 4.69
CA LYS A 18 -22.43 3.74 4.08
C LYS A 18 -21.21 4.60 3.78
N TYR A 19 -20.15 4.44 4.56
CA TYR A 19 -18.96 5.27 4.55
C TYR A 19 -17.69 4.42 4.60
N THR A 20 -16.57 5.00 4.14
CA THR A 20 -15.23 4.40 4.20
C THR A 20 -14.28 5.39 4.88
N CYS A 21 -13.50 4.93 5.85
CA CYS A 21 -12.54 5.78 6.55
C CYS A 21 -11.32 6.07 5.67
N ALA A 22 -10.97 7.34 5.42
CA ALA A 22 -9.82 7.70 4.59
C ALA A 22 -8.44 7.33 5.18
N LYS A 23 -8.37 7.02 6.48
CA LYS A 23 -7.10 6.68 7.15
C LYS A 23 -6.77 5.19 7.11
N CYS A 24 -7.78 4.35 7.30
CA CYS A 24 -7.59 2.90 7.47
C CYS A 24 -8.47 2.07 6.52
N ASN A 25 -9.22 2.71 5.62
CA ASN A 25 -10.09 2.08 4.61
C ASN A 25 -11.16 1.13 5.15
N ILE A 26 -11.44 1.15 6.47
CA ILE A 26 -12.52 0.40 7.09
C ILE A 26 -13.88 0.94 6.62
N VAL A 27 -14.78 0.04 6.22
CA VAL A 27 -16.16 0.38 5.82
C VAL A 27 -17.11 0.31 7.01
N TYR A 28 -17.90 1.37 7.22
CA TYR A 28 -18.78 1.49 8.39
C TYR A 28 -20.15 2.06 8.02
N CYS A 29 -21.18 1.75 8.83
CA CYS A 29 -22.55 2.18 8.57
C CYS A 29 -22.89 3.57 9.15
N SER A 30 -22.25 3.99 10.24
CA SER A 30 -22.66 5.18 11.00
C SER A 30 -21.56 5.80 11.87
N VAL A 31 -21.80 7.01 12.37
CA VAL A 31 -20.90 7.75 13.28
C VAL A 31 -20.50 6.97 14.57
N PRO A 32 -21.38 6.21 15.26
CA PRO A 32 -20.96 5.41 16.40
C PRO A 32 -19.95 4.32 16.01
N CYS A 33 -20.15 3.65 14.87
CA CYS A 33 -19.15 2.75 14.31
C CYS A 33 -17.84 3.50 13.97
N TYR A 34 -17.93 4.71 13.41
CA TYR A 34 -16.72 5.54 13.19
C TYR A 34 -15.92 5.78 14.47
N LYS A 35 -16.59 6.14 15.57
CA LYS A 35 -15.93 6.38 16.87
C LYS A 35 -15.31 5.12 17.46
N GLN A 36 -15.95 3.97 17.29
CA GLN A 36 -15.47 2.69 17.82
C GLN A 36 -14.15 2.26 17.18
N HIS A 37 -13.97 2.39 15.86
CA HIS A 37 -12.67 2.07 15.24
C HIS A 37 -11.64 3.20 15.39
N ARG A 38 -12.07 4.46 15.47
CA ARG A 38 -11.13 5.59 15.66
C ARG A 38 -10.40 5.51 17.01
N GLY A 39 -11.04 4.96 18.04
CA GLY A 39 -10.39 4.70 19.33
C GLY A 39 -9.25 3.69 19.21
N ALA A 40 -9.45 2.60 18.45
CA ALA A 40 -8.45 1.54 18.27
C ALA A 40 -7.18 2.01 17.54
N TYR A 41 -7.27 2.97 16.61
CA TYR A 41 -6.10 3.50 15.91
C TYR A 41 -5.34 4.59 16.70
N ARG A 42 -5.91 5.14 17.77
CA ARG A 42 -5.20 6.13 18.61
C ARG A 42 -4.29 5.51 19.67
N ASP A 43 -4.38 4.20 19.91
CA ASP A 43 -3.63 3.53 20.98
C ASP A 43 -2.40 2.74 20.52
N ALA A 44 -2.13 2.64 19.21
CA ALA A 44 -0.93 1.95 18.72
C ALA A 44 0.39 2.75 18.89
N THR A 45 0.33 3.99 19.39
CA THR A 45 1.54 4.84 19.56
C THR A 45 1.71 5.45 20.95
N TYR A 46 0.87 5.14 21.95
CA TYR A 46 1.01 5.81 23.27
C TYR A 46 0.66 4.99 24.51
N THR A 47 0.89 3.68 24.51
CA THR A 47 0.78 2.85 25.72
C THR A 47 2.12 2.34 26.25
N PHE A 48 3.16 3.18 26.24
CA PHE A 48 4.26 3.04 27.19
C PHE A 48 4.51 4.40 27.85
N LEU A 49 4.55 4.39 29.19
CA LEU A 49 4.87 5.49 30.11
C LEU A 49 3.69 6.37 30.57
N ARG A 50 2.77 5.77 31.34
CA ARG A 50 2.29 6.47 32.55
C ARG A 50 3.40 6.39 33.61
N LEU A 51 4.36 7.32 33.57
CA LEU A 51 5.21 7.58 34.74
C LEU A 51 4.44 8.50 35.71
N PRO A 52 4.52 8.27 37.03
CA PRO A 52 3.94 9.20 37.99
C PRO A 52 4.67 10.55 37.90
N ALA A 53 3.90 11.62 38.08
CA ALA A 53 4.37 12.99 37.97
C ALA A 53 5.53 13.29 38.93
N LEU A 54 6.75 13.30 38.40
CA LEU A 54 7.90 13.98 38.99
C LEU A 54 8.09 15.30 38.27
N ALA A 55 7.20 16.25 38.57
CA ALA A 55 7.44 17.66 38.28
C ALA A 55 8.48 18.17 39.29
N GLY A 56 9.76 18.02 38.96
CA GLY A 56 10.85 18.47 39.82
C GLY A 56 12.20 18.34 39.16
N GLN A 57 12.65 19.44 38.55
CA GLN A 57 14.03 19.73 38.16
C GLN A 57 14.60 18.80 37.09
N ILE A 58 14.46 19.24 35.83
CA ILE A 58 15.30 18.75 34.74
C ILE A 58 16.67 19.42 34.93
N PRO A 59 17.75 18.72 35.32
CA PRO A 59 19.08 19.31 35.23
C PRO A 59 19.30 19.69 33.77
N SER A 60 19.93 20.84 33.52
CA SER A 60 20.27 21.32 32.17
C SER A 60 21.10 20.28 31.43
N LEU A 61 20.42 19.36 30.77
CA LEU A 61 21.00 18.36 29.90
C LEU A 61 21.40 19.11 28.64
N LYS A 62 22.66 19.55 28.62
CA LYS A 62 23.41 19.97 27.43
C LYS A 62 23.50 18.77 26.49
N TRP A 63 22.41 18.51 25.78
CA TRP A 63 22.36 17.49 24.76
C TRP A 63 23.30 17.91 23.64
N PRO A 64 24.24 17.06 23.20
CA PRO A 64 25.05 17.37 22.02
C PRO A 64 24.08 17.65 20.87
N TYR A 65 24.34 18.71 20.11
CA TYR A 65 23.55 19.06 18.95
C TYR A 65 23.56 17.88 17.99
N VAL A 66 22.45 17.14 17.96
CA VAL A 66 22.12 16.20 16.90
C VAL A 66 21.50 17.07 15.82
N PRO A 67 22.12 17.20 14.63
CA PRO A 67 21.48 17.92 13.53
C PRO A 67 20.08 17.36 13.35
N GLU A 68 19.06 18.22 13.48
CA GLU A 68 17.69 17.80 13.22
C GLU A 68 17.63 17.36 11.75
N GLU A 69 17.25 16.11 11.51
CA GLU A 69 16.91 15.67 10.17
C GLU A 69 15.84 16.64 9.64
N SER A 70 16.07 17.19 8.44
CA SER A 70 15.19 18.21 7.87
C SER A 70 13.74 17.74 7.94
N ALA A 71 12.91 18.48 8.69
CA ALA A 71 11.46 18.25 8.78
C ALA A 71 10.77 18.28 7.40
N PHE A 72 11.47 18.82 6.40
CA PHE A 72 11.14 18.74 5.00
C PHE A 72 12.12 17.78 4.33
N PRO A 73 11.82 16.48 4.28
CA PRO A 73 12.57 15.58 3.41
C PRO A 73 12.51 16.14 1.99
N ASP A 74 13.64 16.04 1.28
CA ASP A 74 13.77 16.48 -0.10
C ASP A 74 12.55 16.01 -0.92
N PRO A 75 11.77 16.92 -1.52
CA PRO A 75 10.58 16.57 -2.29
C PRO A 75 10.87 15.58 -3.43
N LEU A 76 12.10 15.53 -3.93
CA LEU A 76 12.54 14.56 -4.94
C LEU A 76 12.79 13.16 -4.39
N LYS A 77 13.00 13.03 -3.07
CA LYS A 77 13.19 11.76 -2.36
C LYS A 77 11.92 11.25 -1.70
N ARG A 78 10.83 12.00 -1.80
CA ARG A 78 9.53 11.64 -1.23
C ARG A 78 8.76 10.78 -2.22
N ASP A 79 8.76 9.47 -2.00
CA ASP A 79 7.93 8.50 -2.76
C ASP A 79 6.46 8.61 -2.34
N ASP A 80 5.83 9.75 -2.62
CA ASP A 80 4.39 9.83 -2.56
C ASP A 80 3.79 9.16 -3.80
N PRO A 81 2.83 8.22 -3.65
CA PRO A 81 2.15 7.62 -4.79
C PRO A 81 1.38 8.71 -5.53
N LYS A 82 1.93 9.20 -6.65
CA LYS A 82 1.23 10.13 -7.52
C LYS A 82 0.08 9.41 -8.23
N PRO A 83 -1.17 9.91 -8.13
CA PRO A 83 -2.29 9.30 -8.83
C PRO A 83 -2.05 9.29 -10.35
N LEU A 84 -2.28 8.13 -10.98
CA LEU A 84 -2.23 8.01 -12.43
C LEU A 84 -3.27 8.92 -13.09
N GLN A 85 -2.86 9.58 -14.17
CA GLN A 85 -3.70 10.44 -14.99
C GLN A 85 -4.44 9.63 -16.07
N ILE A 86 -5.55 10.16 -16.59
CA ILE A 86 -6.36 9.48 -17.63
C ILE A 86 -5.50 9.06 -18.85
N PRO A 87 -4.63 9.92 -19.41
CA PRO A 87 -3.80 9.51 -20.56
C PRO A 87 -2.85 8.35 -20.24
N GLN A 88 -2.43 8.22 -18.98
CA GLN A 88 -1.56 7.12 -18.55
C GLN A 88 -2.35 5.81 -18.45
N TYR A 89 -3.59 5.85 -17.96
CA TYR A 89 -4.49 4.70 -18.01
C TYR A 89 -4.77 4.25 -19.44
N GLU A 90 -4.99 5.20 -20.35
CA GLU A 90 -5.17 4.90 -21.78
C GLU A 90 -3.91 4.27 -22.37
N ALA A 91 -2.73 4.83 -22.10
CA ALA A 91 -1.47 4.27 -22.57
C ALA A 91 -1.24 2.83 -22.06
N ILE A 92 -1.54 2.55 -20.79
CA ILE A 92 -1.49 1.19 -20.24
C ILE A 92 -2.50 0.28 -20.97
N ALA A 93 -3.73 0.74 -21.16
CA ALA A 93 -4.79 -0.03 -21.80
C ALA A 93 -4.49 -0.34 -23.28
N THR A 94 -3.83 0.57 -24.00
CA THR A 94 -3.46 0.39 -25.42
C THR A 94 -2.08 -0.24 -25.61
N SER A 95 -1.29 -0.41 -24.56
CA SER A 95 0.08 -0.96 -24.65
C SER A 95 0.08 -2.41 -25.15
N GLN A 96 0.75 -2.63 -26.29
CA GLN A 96 0.91 -3.97 -26.86
C GLN A 96 1.82 -4.86 -26.00
N THR A 97 2.82 -4.26 -25.34
CA THR A 97 3.74 -4.98 -24.45
C THR A 97 2.99 -5.52 -23.24
N VAL A 98 2.17 -4.69 -22.58
CA VAL A 98 1.32 -5.12 -21.45
C VAL A 98 0.39 -6.26 -21.87
N ARG A 99 -0.28 -6.13 -23.03
CA ARG A 99 -1.16 -7.18 -23.56
C ARG A 99 -0.42 -8.49 -23.83
N ARG A 100 0.80 -8.43 -24.35
CA ARG A 100 1.64 -9.61 -24.62
C ARG A 100 2.03 -10.31 -23.32
N VAL A 101 2.52 -9.57 -22.32
CA VAL A 101 2.92 -10.15 -21.02
C VAL A 101 1.74 -10.88 -20.36
N ILE A 102 0.55 -10.27 -20.37
CA ILE A 102 -0.67 -10.88 -19.81
C ILE A 102 -1.14 -12.11 -20.63
N ALA A 103 -0.89 -12.12 -21.95
CA ALA A 103 -1.25 -13.25 -22.80
C ALA A 103 -0.30 -14.44 -22.62
N SER A 104 1.01 -14.17 -22.47
CA SER A 104 2.04 -15.20 -22.30
C SER A 104 2.01 -15.87 -20.93
N ASN A 105 1.43 -15.22 -19.91
CA ASN A 105 1.41 -15.71 -18.53
C ASN A 105 -0.03 -15.86 -18.02
N PRO A 106 -0.68 -17.04 -18.20
CA PRO A 106 -2.07 -17.24 -17.78
C PRO A 106 -2.28 -17.08 -16.27
N ARG A 107 -1.34 -17.58 -15.45
CA ARG A 107 -1.39 -17.49 -13.98
C ARG A 107 -1.35 -16.06 -13.46
N LEU A 108 -0.74 -15.14 -14.22
CA LEU A 108 -0.67 -13.73 -13.85
C LEU A 108 -2.06 -13.12 -13.65
N LYS A 109 -3.05 -13.54 -14.46
CA LYS A 109 -4.44 -13.07 -14.31
C LYS A 109 -5.06 -13.52 -13.00
N ASP A 110 -4.77 -14.74 -12.57
CA ASP A 110 -5.32 -15.30 -11.33
C ASP A 110 -4.66 -14.67 -10.11
N ILE A 111 -3.36 -14.42 -10.15
CA ILE A 111 -2.62 -13.69 -9.11
C ILE A 111 -3.13 -12.25 -8.99
N LEU A 112 -3.31 -11.54 -10.11
CA LEU A 112 -3.85 -10.18 -10.09
C LEU A 112 -5.28 -10.15 -9.51
N ARG A 113 -6.11 -11.15 -9.80
CA ARG A 113 -7.45 -11.29 -9.21
C ARG A 113 -7.39 -11.57 -7.71
N SER A 114 -6.48 -12.43 -7.25
CA SER A 114 -6.35 -12.73 -5.82
C SER A 114 -5.88 -11.50 -5.04
N ILE A 115 -4.94 -10.74 -5.59
CA ILE A 115 -4.49 -9.48 -4.99
C ILE A 115 -5.59 -8.42 -5.02
N ASP A 116 -6.35 -8.31 -6.11
CA ASP A 116 -7.45 -7.34 -6.22
C ASP A 116 -8.66 -7.68 -5.32
N ALA A 117 -8.77 -8.93 -4.85
CA ALA A 117 -9.76 -9.29 -3.83
C ALA A 117 -9.40 -8.76 -2.43
N LEU A 118 -8.11 -8.50 -2.17
CA LEU A 118 -7.62 -7.97 -0.89
C LEU A 118 -7.86 -6.46 -0.76
N ARG A 119 -7.81 -5.96 0.48
CA ARG A 119 -8.04 -4.53 0.81
C ARG A 119 -7.06 -4.09 1.89
N GLY A 120 -6.75 -2.78 1.92
CA GLY A 120 -5.88 -2.19 2.94
C GLY A 120 -4.45 -2.75 2.93
N GLU A 121 -3.86 -2.87 4.11
CA GLU A 121 -2.48 -3.32 4.34
C GLU A 121 -2.20 -4.73 3.76
N GLU A 122 -3.17 -5.64 3.85
CA GLU A 122 -3.03 -7.00 3.30
C GLU A 122 -2.77 -7.00 1.79
N ARG A 123 -3.39 -6.07 1.05
CA ARG A 123 -3.15 -5.92 -0.39
C ARG A 123 -1.75 -5.41 -0.67
N GLU A 124 -1.28 -4.46 0.12
CA GLU A 124 0.06 -3.88 -0.04
C GLU A 124 1.15 -4.91 0.27
N LEU A 125 0.98 -5.68 1.35
CA LEU A 125 1.87 -6.79 1.72
C LEU A 125 1.87 -7.88 0.64
N ALA A 126 0.70 -8.26 0.12
CA ALA A 126 0.62 -9.25 -0.95
C ALA A 126 1.31 -8.78 -2.24
N LEU A 127 1.21 -7.48 -2.58
CA LEU A 127 1.94 -6.91 -3.71
C LEU A 127 3.46 -6.91 -3.48
N GLN A 128 3.91 -6.52 -2.28
CA GLN A 128 5.33 -6.52 -1.94
C GLN A 128 5.94 -7.91 -1.98
N GLU A 129 5.22 -8.91 -1.46
CA GLU A 129 5.64 -10.31 -1.51
C GLU A 129 5.67 -10.84 -2.95
N ALA A 130 4.62 -10.57 -3.73
CA ALA A 130 4.53 -11.05 -5.11
C ALA A 130 5.62 -10.46 -6.02
N LEU A 131 6.07 -9.23 -5.76
CA LEU A 131 7.17 -8.57 -6.46
C LEU A 131 8.56 -8.86 -5.85
N GLY A 132 8.59 -9.40 -4.63
CA GLY A 132 9.80 -9.69 -3.89
C GLY A 132 10.58 -8.48 -3.38
N VAL A 133 9.87 -7.39 -3.08
CA VAL A 133 10.44 -6.16 -2.51
C VAL A 133 10.16 -6.02 -1.00
N GLY A 134 9.43 -6.97 -0.40
CA GLY A 134 9.22 -7.05 1.04
C GLY A 134 10.46 -7.58 1.77
N GLY A 135 10.93 -6.85 2.80
CA GLY A 135 11.95 -7.38 3.71
C GLY A 135 11.42 -8.63 4.44
N SER A 136 12.31 -9.52 4.86
CA SER A 136 12.03 -10.77 5.58
C SER A 136 11.38 -10.54 6.96
N ARG A 137 10.18 -9.97 6.98
CA ARG A 137 9.34 -9.77 8.15
C ARG A 137 8.08 -10.60 7.93
N ASN A 138 8.18 -11.80 8.48
CA ASN A 138 7.10 -12.71 8.77
C ASN A 138 6.57 -13.49 7.56
N HIS A 139 7.09 -14.70 7.50
CA HIS A 139 6.60 -15.96 6.93
C HIS A 139 5.11 -16.30 7.26
N ALA A 140 4.26 -15.32 7.56
CA ALA A 140 2.91 -15.46 8.09
C ALA A 140 1.81 -15.25 7.05
N LEU A 141 2.14 -14.84 5.82
CA LEU A 141 1.19 -14.77 4.70
C LEU A 141 1.52 -15.78 3.59
N ALA A 142 1.99 -16.97 3.98
CA ALA A 142 2.20 -18.14 3.12
C ALA A 142 0.89 -18.70 2.47
N SER A 143 -0.22 -17.96 2.55
CA SER A 143 -1.54 -18.39 2.12
C SER A 143 -1.88 -18.03 0.66
N LEU A 144 -1.11 -17.12 0.04
CA LEU A 144 -1.03 -17.00 -1.42
C LEU A 144 0.16 -17.87 -1.85
N GLY A 145 -0.09 -19.18 -1.95
CA GLY A 145 0.94 -20.20 -2.09
C GLY A 145 2.05 -19.82 -3.05
N HIS A 146 3.30 -20.11 -2.64
CA HIS A 146 4.56 -19.94 -3.39
C HIS A 146 4.33 -19.43 -4.81
N ALA A 147 4.24 -18.10 -4.98
CA ALA A 147 4.43 -17.52 -6.29
C ALA A 147 5.78 -18.06 -6.77
N SER A 148 5.76 -18.84 -7.85
CA SER A 148 6.97 -19.43 -8.41
C SER A 148 7.95 -18.30 -8.71
N THR A 149 9.24 -18.60 -8.76
CA THR A 149 10.22 -17.64 -9.29
C THR A 149 9.77 -17.12 -10.67
N GLU A 150 9.20 -17.99 -11.49
CA GLU A 150 8.60 -17.65 -12.79
C GLU A 150 7.41 -16.66 -12.68
N ASP A 151 6.58 -16.77 -11.64
CA ASP A 151 5.45 -15.85 -11.44
C ASP A 151 5.95 -14.48 -10.97
N ARG A 152 6.99 -14.46 -10.11
CA ARG A 152 7.64 -13.22 -9.66
C ARG A 152 8.29 -12.51 -10.83
N ASP A 153 8.98 -13.26 -11.69
CA ASP A 153 9.58 -12.71 -12.92
C ASP A 153 8.51 -12.18 -13.88
N ALA A 154 7.41 -12.91 -14.07
CA ALA A 154 6.28 -12.44 -14.89
C ALA A 154 5.62 -11.17 -14.32
N LEU A 155 5.53 -11.05 -12.99
CA LEU A 155 5.03 -9.85 -12.32
C LEU A 155 5.99 -8.66 -12.47
N ARG A 156 7.30 -8.88 -12.37
CA ARG A 156 8.33 -7.85 -12.62
C ARG A 156 8.29 -7.36 -14.06
N GLN A 157 8.22 -8.29 -15.02
CA GLN A 157 8.04 -7.97 -16.44
C GLN A 157 6.75 -7.16 -16.70
N LEU A 158 5.65 -7.48 -16.01
CA LEU A 158 4.43 -6.70 -16.10
C LEU A 158 4.62 -5.28 -15.53
N ALA A 159 5.28 -5.16 -14.38
CA ALA A 159 5.54 -3.87 -13.75
C ALA A 159 6.40 -2.96 -14.66
N GLU A 160 7.46 -3.52 -15.26
CA GLU A 160 8.28 -2.82 -16.26
C GLU A 160 7.47 -2.40 -17.49
N ALA A 161 6.62 -3.29 -18.02
CA ALA A 161 5.79 -2.97 -19.18
C ALA A 161 4.76 -1.87 -18.89
N VAL A 162 4.20 -1.85 -17.68
CA VAL A 162 3.29 -0.79 -17.21
C VAL A 162 4.05 0.52 -17.07
N GLU A 163 5.24 0.49 -16.49
CA GLU A 163 6.07 1.68 -16.31
C GLU A 163 6.47 2.30 -17.64
N GLY A 164 6.93 1.48 -18.60
CA GLY A 164 7.29 1.95 -19.93
C GLY A 164 6.10 2.59 -20.66
N ALA A 165 4.89 2.04 -20.47
CA ALA A 165 3.66 2.61 -21.00
C ALA A 165 3.32 3.97 -20.34
N VAL A 166 3.49 4.08 -19.02
CA VAL A 166 3.23 5.33 -18.26
C VAL A 166 4.20 6.44 -18.63
N ARG A 167 5.45 6.11 -18.95
CA ARG A 167 6.47 7.08 -19.36
C ARG A 167 6.35 7.55 -20.79
N GLY A 168 5.81 6.70 -21.66
CA GLY A 168 5.80 6.96 -23.10
C GLY A 168 7.22 7.06 -23.68
N GLY A 169 8.15 6.22 -23.23
CA GLY A 169 9.50 6.12 -23.80
C GLY A 169 10.47 7.26 -23.44
N LYS A 170 10.21 8.02 -22.37
CA LYS A 170 11.13 9.07 -21.89
C LYS A 170 12.29 8.45 -21.08
N GLU A 171 13.47 8.34 -21.70
CA GLU A 171 14.66 7.70 -21.12
C GLU A 171 15.37 8.53 -20.02
N GLY A 172 14.97 9.78 -19.79
CA GLY A 172 15.60 10.70 -18.82
C GLY A 172 14.95 10.78 -17.44
N ILE A 173 14.01 9.89 -17.12
CA ILE A 173 13.29 9.87 -15.83
C ILE A 173 13.83 8.68 -15.01
N LEU A 174 13.88 8.74 -13.68
CA LEU A 174 14.36 7.65 -12.80
C LEU A 174 13.45 6.42 -12.86
N GLY A 175 13.82 5.37 -13.61
CA GLY A 175 13.02 4.16 -13.87
C GLY A 175 12.76 3.25 -12.68
N LEU A 176 11.94 2.22 -12.88
CA LEU A 176 11.94 1.06 -11.97
C LEU A 176 13.33 0.41 -12.02
N ASP A 177 13.97 0.34 -10.86
CA ASP A 177 15.22 -0.37 -10.64
C ASP A 177 14.96 -1.44 -9.58
N TRP A 178 15.24 -2.69 -9.92
CA TRP A 178 15.02 -3.82 -9.02
C TRP A 178 16.19 -4.05 -8.06
N GLY A 179 17.36 -3.44 -8.33
CA GLY A 179 18.62 -3.77 -7.68
C GLY A 179 19.09 -5.19 -8.03
N ASP A 180 20.33 -5.33 -8.48
CA ASP A 180 20.98 -6.64 -8.58
C ASP A 180 21.30 -7.23 -7.19
#